data_AF-A0A3A8Z7T1-F1
#
_entry.id   AF-A0A3A8Z7T1-F1
#
_cell.length_a   1.000
_cell.length_b   1.000
_cell.length_c   1.000
_cell.angle_alpha   90.00
_cell.angle_beta   90.00
_cell.angle_gamma   90.00
#
_symmetry.space_group_name_H-M   'P 1'
#
loop_
_entity.id
_entity.type
_entity.pdbx_description
1 polymer ?
#
loop_
_entity_poly.entity_id
_entity_poly.type
_entity_poly.pdbx_seq_one_letter_code
_entity_poly.pdbx_strand_id
1 'polypeptide(L)'
;MIQIEEKDFNLLVNILFNDYFLDYLEEVIGDKNNELSVVTLFRGMDYFIELCDNYNISFPYASIKQYIESNYEDGGKLFLDLQKRYDGEIIDYQSKDLSFRDIYSKLNF
;
A
#
# COMPACT_ATOMS: atom_id res chain seq x y z
N MET A 1 14.76 -14.37 19.08
CA MET A 1 14.29 -14.71 17.72
C MET A 1 12.87 -15.23 17.90
N ILE A 2 11.88 -14.52 17.36
CA ILE A 2 10.47 -14.97 17.43
C ILE A 2 10.27 -15.96 16.28
N GLN A 3 9.75 -17.15 16.57
CA GLN A 3 9.32 -18.12 15.58
C GLN A 3 7.79 -18.03 15.48
N ILE A 4 7.28 -17.85 14.26
CA ILE A 4 5.85 -17.71 13.97
C ILE A 4 5.44 -18.91 13.13
N GLU A 5 4.31 -19.54 13.47
CA GLU A 5 3.73 -20.61 12.66
C GLU A 5 3.09 -20.02 11.39
N GLU A 6 3.03 -20.81 10.30
CA GLU A 6 2.49 -20.35 9.01
C GLU A 6 1.07 -19.76 9.14
N LYS A 7 0.21 -20.38 9.97
CA LYS A 7 -1.16 -19.89 10.22
C LYS A 7 -1.18 -18.49 10.85
N ASP A 8 -0.25 -18.22 11.76
CA ASP A 8 -0.18 -16.96 12.49
C ASP A 8 0.46 -15.88 11.59
N PHE A 9 1.41 -16.27 10.73
CA PHE A 9 1.95 -15.40 9.69
C PHE A 9 0.86 -15.00 8.69
N ASN A 10 0.07 -15.94 8.19
CA ASN A 10 -1.05 -15.65 7.29
C ASN A 10 -2.10 -14.76 7.95
N LEU A 11 -2.37 -14.94 9.25
CA LEU A 11 -3.24 -14.03 10.01
C LEU A 11 -2.67 -12.61 10.05
N LEU A 12 -1.38 -12.45 10.36
CA LEU A 12 -0.72 -11.14 10.41
C LEU A 12 -0.70 -10.45 9.04
N VAL A 13 -0.48 -11.20 7.96
CA VAL A 13 -0.52 -10.68 6.59
C VAL A 13 -1.95 -10.24 6.23
N ASN A 14 -2.97 -11.01 6.61
CA ASN A 14 -4.37 -10.60 6.41
C ASN A 14 -4.73 -9.35 7.20
N ILE A 15 -4.26 -9.21 8.43
CA ILE A 15 -4.45 -7.99 9.24
C ILE A 15 -3.77 -6.80 8.57
N LEU A 16 -2.53 -6.95 8.10
CA LEU A 16 -1.83 -5.91 7.35
C LEU A 16 -2.58 -5.52 6.07
N PHE A 17 -3.19 -6.48 5.38
CA PHE A 17 -3.96 -6.16 4.18
C PHE A 17 -5.26 -5.43 4.52
N ASN A 18 -6.07 -5.96 5.43
CA ASN A 18 -7.38 -5.39 5.73
C ASN A 18 -7.26 -4.07 6.50
N ASP A 19 -6.64 -4.12 7.67
CA ASP A 19 -6.67 -3.02 8.63
C ASP A 19 -5.72 -1.89 8.24
N TYR A 20 -4.69 -2.19 7.45
CA TYR A 20 -3.75 -1.18 6.99
C TYR A 20 -3.96 -0.80 5.53
N PHE A 21 -3.92 -1.73 4.58
CA PHE A 21 -4.02 -1.34 3.17
C PHE A 21 -5.42 -0.88 2.78
N LEU A 22 -6.48 -1.62 3.13
CA LEU A 22 -7.85 -1.24 2.72
C LEU A 22 -8.32 0.04 3.40
N ASP A 23 -8.17 0.13 4.72
CA ASP A 23 -8.58 1.32 5.47
C ASP A 23 -7.82 2.57 5.02
N TYR A 24 -6.49 2.47 4.85
CA TYR A 24 -5.69 3.60 4.39
C TYR A 24 -6.01 3.99 2.95
N LEU A 25 -6.33 3.03 2.07
CA LEU A 25 -6.75 3.32 0.71
C LEU A 25 -8.05 4.14 0.70
N GLU A 26 -9.06 3.73 1.47
CA GLU A 26 -10.32 4.46 1.59
C GLU A 26 -10.12 5.88 2.14
N GLU A 27 -9.26 6.04 3.15
CA GLU A 27 -8.92 7.35 3.68
C GLU A 27 -8.21 8.23 2.64
N VAL A 28 -7.22 7.69 1.90
CA VAL A 28 -6.50 8.40 0.84
C VAL A 28 -7.42 8.82 -0.32
N ILE A 29 -8.40 7.98 -0.67
CA ILE A 29 -9.42 8.29 -1.68
C ILE A 29 -10.33 9.43 -1.18
N GLY A 30 -10.72 9.40 0.09
CA GLY A 30 -11.56 10.41 0.73
C GLY A 30 -10.83 11.73 1.05
N ASP A 31 -9.50 11.70 1.09
CA ASP A 31 -8.65 12.83 1.46
C ASP A 31 -8.57 13.90 0.35
N LYS A 32 -9.47 14.87 0.45
CA LYS A 32 -9.55 16.02 -0.47
C LYS A 32 -8.44 17.05 -0.26
N ASN A 33 -7.80 17.06 0.91
CA ASN A 33 -6.78 18.04 1.25
C ASN A 33 -5.36 17.56 0.92
N ASN A 34 -5.21 16.30 0.52
CA ASN A 34 -3.92 15.63 0.31
C ASN A 34 -3.03 15.66 1.57
N GLU A 35 -3.64 15.49 2.75
CA GLU A 35 -2.94 15.35 4.02
C GLU A 35 -2.32 13.95 4.18
N LEU A 36 -2.93 12.95 3.53
CA LEU A 36 -2.46 11.57 3.53
C LEU A 36 -1.55 11.28 2.34
N SER A 37 -0.49 10.54 2.63
CA SER A 37 0.59 10.22 1.69
C SER A 37 0.16 9.12 0.72
N VAL A 38 -0.01 9.48 -0.55
CA VAL A 38 -0.27 8.47 -1.59
C VAL A 38 0.99 7.67 -1.92
N VAL A 39 2.18 8.21 -1.63
CA VAL A 39 3.45 7.49 -1.72
C VAL A 39 3.49 6.32 -0.74
N THR A 40 3.01 6.54 0.48
CA THR A 40 2.90 5.49 1.51
C THR A 40 1.96 4.38 1.04
N LEU A 41 0.81 4.75 0.47
CA LEU A 41 -0.16 3.79 -0.07
C LEU A 41 0.45 2.92 -1.18
N PHE A 42 1.06 3.53 -2.20
CA PHE A 42 1.62 2.81 -3.35
C PHE A 42 2.76 1.90 -2.92
N ARG A 43 3.73 2.43 -2.17
CA ARG A 43 4.88 1.64 -1.71
C ARG A 43 4.51 0.57 -0.70
N GLY A 44 3.46 0.80 0.09
CA GLY A 44 2.93 -0.20 1.01
C GLY A 44 2.31 -1.38 0.28
N MET A 45 1.57 -1.12 -0.80
CA MET A 45 1.01 -2.18 -1.65
C MET A 45 2.10 -2.94 -2.39
N ASP A 46 3.09 -2.25 -2.95
CA ASP A 46 4.23 -2.91 -3.61
C ASP A 46 5.00 -3.81 -2.63
N TYR A 47 5.25 -3.31 -1.41
CA TYR A 47 5.85 -4.10 -0.34
C TYR A 47 4.99 -5.31 0.05
N PHE A 48 3.67 -5.16 0.10
CA PHE A 48 2.75 -6.25 0.42
C PHE A 48 2.77 -7.34 -0.66
N ILE A 49 2.73 -6.96 -1.93
CA ILE A 49 2.83 -7.90 -3.06
C ILE A 49 4.17 -8.64 -3.02
N GLU A 50 5.28 -7.92 -2.80
CA GLU A 50 6.61 -8.52 -2.66
C GLU A 50 6.67 -9.50 -1.47
N LEU A 51 6.01 -9.16 -0.36
CA LEU A 51 5.89 -10.05 0.79
C LEU A 51 5.10 -11.32 0.43
N CYS A 52 3.98 -11.19 -0.27
CA CYS A 52 3.21 -12.34 -0.71
C CYS A 52 4.03 -13.26 -1.63
N ASP A 53 4.74 -12.71 -2.59
CA ASP A 53 5.60 -13.46 -3.51
C ASP A 53 6.73 -14.19 -2.78
N ASN A 54 7.44 -13.49 -1.89
CA ASN A 54 8.57 -14.05 -1.14
C ASN A 54 8.18 -15.23 -0.23
N TYR A 55 6.92 -15.27 0.22
CA TYR A 55 6.43 -16.30 1.12
C TYR A 55 5.42 -17.26 0.47
N ASN A 56 5.29 -17.23 -0.87
CA ASN A 56 4.33 -18.04 -1.64
C ASN A 56 2.88 -17.91 -1.14
N ILE A 57 2.50 -16.74 -0.64
CA ILE A 57 1.12 -16.43 -0.29
C ILE A 57 0.39 -16.03 -1.57
N SER A 58 -0.72 -16.72 -1.85
CA SER A 58 -1.54 -16.41 -3.02
C SER A 58 -2.22 -15.06 -2.83
N PHE A 59 -1.85 -14.08 -3.67
CA PHE A 59 -2.50 -12.78 -3.74
C PHE A 59 -3.01 -12.52 -5.18
N PRO A 60 -4.29 -12.14 -5.39
CA PRO A 60 -4.89 -12.14 -6.72
C PRO A 60 -4.58 -10.89 -7.56
N TYR A 61 -3.78 -9.95 -7.05
CA TYR A 61 -3.45 -8.70 -7.72
C TYR A 61 -1.93 -8.53 -7.83
N ALA A 62 -1.45 -8.25 -9.03
CA ALA A 62 -0.04 -8.00 -9.34
C ALA A 62 0.36 -6.53 -9.13
N SER A 63 -0.58 -5.62 -8.87
CA SER A 63 -0.31 -4.21 -8.62
C SER A 63 -1.49 -3.50 -7.94
N ILE A 64 -1.22 -2.34 -7.34
CA ILE A 64 -2.28 -1.44 -6.84
C ILE A 64 -3.24 -1.01 -7.95
N LYS A 65 -2.73 -0.81 -9.17
CA LYS A 65 -3.54 -0.49 -10.35
C LYS A 65 -4.59 -1.58 -10.60
N GLN A 66 -4.14 -2.84 -10.67
CA GLN A 66 -5.02 -3.97 -10.92
C GLN A 66 -6.06 -4.10 -9.79
N TYR A 67 -5.65 -3.90 -8.54
CA TYR A 67 -6.56 -3.87 -7.40
C TYR A 67 -7.65 -2.81 -7.59
N ILE A 68 -7.26 -1.55 -7.84
CA ILE A 68 -8.21 -0.44 -7.96
C ILE A 68 -9.15 -0.62 -9.16
N GLU A 69 -8.61 -0.97 -10.33
CA GLU A 69 -9.40 -1.19 -11.55
C GLU A 69 -10.41 -2.34 -11.43
N SER A 70 -10.13 -3.32 -10.55
CA SER A 70 -11.01 -4.47 -10.34
C SER A 70 -12.07 -4.24 -9.27
N ASN A 71 -11.86 -3.31 -8.33
CA ASN A 71 -12.70 -3.17 -7.13
C ASN A 71 -13.50 -1.86 -7.04
N TYR A 72 -13.19 -0.84 -7.85
CA TYR A 72 -13.89 0.45 -7.79
C TYR A 72 -14.62 0.79 -9.09
N GLU A 73 -15.79 1.43 -8.96
CA GLU A 73 -16.46 2.08 -10.08
C GLU A 73 -15.56 3.20 -10.64
N ASP A 74 -15.40 3.26 -11.96
CA ASP A 74 -14.41 4.12 -12.64
C ASP A 74 -12.96 3.94 -12.13
N GLY A 75 -12.60 2.73 -11.68
CA GLY A 75 -11.28 2.44 -11.09
C GLY A 75 -10.08 2.90 -11.93
N GLY A 76 -10.16 2.88 -13.26
CA GLY A 76 -9.11 3.41 -14.13
C GLY A 76 -8.90 4.93 -13.97
N LYS A 77 -9.98 5.70 -13.80
CA LYS A 77 -9.92 7.14 -13.52
C LYS A 77 -9.38 7.39 -12.12
N LEU A 78 -9.89 6.65 -11.13
CA LEU A 78 -9.42 6.74 -9.75
C LEU A 78 -7.91 6.48 -9.65
N PHE A 79 -7.42 5.43 -10.31
CA PHE A 79 -6.00 5.13 -10.35
C PHE A 79 -5.19 6.27 -10.99
N LEU A 80 -5.65 6.86 -12.10
CA LEU A 80 -4.95 7.98 -12.73
C LEU A 80 -4.87 9.21 -11.82
N ASP A 81 -5.93 9.51 -11.07
CA ASP A 81 -5.95 10.63 -10.12
C ASP A 81 -4.95 10.39 -8.97
N LEU A 82 -4.90 9.17 -8.42
CA LEU A 82 -3.94 8.78 -7.39
C LEU A 82 -2.50 8.75 -7.92
N GLN A 83 -2.28 8.22 -9.12
CA GLN A 83 -0.97 8.21 -9.78
C GLN A 83 -0.44 9.64 -9.98
N LYS A 84 -1.30 10.57 -10.37
CA LYS A 84 -0.92 11.97 -10.54
C LYS A 84 -0.49 12.61 -9.21
N ARG A 85 -1.17 12.30 -8.10
CA ARG A 85 -0.71 12.70 -6.75
C ARG A 85 0.64 12.05 -6.43
N TYR A 86 0.80 10.76 -6.72
CA TYR A 86 2.03 10.04 -6.45
C TYR A 86 3.22 10.65 -7.18
N ASP A 87 3.09 10.93 -8.47
CA ASP A 87 4.15 11.53 -9.28
C ASP A 87 4.58 12.92 -8.76
N GLY A 88 3.65 13.66 -8.14
CA GLY A 88 3.95 14.93 -7.48
C GLY A 88 4.65 14.77 -6.13
N GLU A 89 4.16 13.86 -5.29
CA GLU A 89 4.64 13.66 -3.92
C GLU A 89 5.97 12.89 -3.87
N ILE A 90 6.20 11.94 -4.78
CA ILE A 90 7.36 11.04 -4.77
C ILE A 90 8.69 11.79 -4.91
N ILE A 91 8.68 13.00 -5.49
CA ILE A 91 9.85 13.85 -5.66
C ILE A 91 10.49 14.19 -4.30
N ASP A 92 9.67 14.45 -3.28
CA ASP A 92 10.14 14.77 -1.92
C ASP A 92 10.81 13.57 -1.24
N TYR A 93 10.42 12.35 -1.64
CA TYR A 93 10.97 11.08 -1.14
C TYR A 93 12.19 10.61 -1.93
N GLN A 94 12.22 10.80 -3.26
CA GLN A 94 13.35 10.42 -4.12
C GLN A 94 14.65 11.13 -3.74
N SER A 95 14.56 12.35 -3.21
CA SER A 95 15.73 13.04 -2.66
C SER A 95 16.41 12.30 -1.49
N LYS A 96 15.76 11.29 -0.90
CA LYS A 96 16.17 10.61 0.35
C LYS A 96 16.32 9.08 0.24
N ASP A 97 16.12 8.48 -0.95
CA ASP A 97 16.23 7.03 -1.22
C ASP A 97 15.61 6.14 -0.12
N LEU A 98 14.39 6.46 0.29
CA LEU A 98 13.70 5.80 1.42
C LEU A 98 13.02 4.50 0.96
N SER A 99 13.07 3.43 1.74
CA SER A 99 12.23 2.23 1.53
C SER A 99 10.84 2.40 2.17
N PHE A 100 9.88 1.50 1.88
CA PHE A 100 8.59 1.48 2.59
C PHE A 100 8.78 1.43 4.12
N ARG A 101 9.75 0.63 4.61
CA ARG A 101 10.07 0.56 6.04
C ARG A 101 10.54 1.90 6.62
N ASP A 102 11.27 2.70 5.84
CA ASP A 102 11.75 4.02 6.26
C ASP A 102 10.67 5.12 6.21
N ILE A 103 9.65 4.92 5.36
CA ILE A 103 8.47 5.78 5.31
C ILE A 103 7.54 5.45 6.48
N TYR A 104 7.26 4.17 6.69
CA TYR A 104 6.31 3.68 7.68
C TYR A 104 6.77 3.91 9.13
N SER A 105 8.06 3.76 9.41
CA SER A 105 8.64 4.01 10.74
C SER A 105 8.56 5.47 11.22
N LYS A 106 8.14 6.40 10.35
CA LYS A 106 7.95 7.82 10.68
C LYS A 106 6.49 8.19 10.95
N LEU A 107 5.55 7.28 10.70
CA LEU A 107 4.15 7.46 11.03
C LEU A 107 3.99 7.19 12.53
N ASN A 108 3.66 8.23 13.31
CA ASN A 108 3.31 8.08 14.71
C ASN A 108 1.87 7.55 14.79
N PHE A 109 1.70 6.36 15.38
CA PHE A 109 0.39 5.80 15.76
C PHE A 109 0.02 6.20 17.18
#